data_AF-A0A914Q6U9-F1
#
_entry.id   AF-A0A914Q6U9-F1
#
_cell.length_a   1.000
_cell.length_b   1.000
_cell.length_c   1.000
_cell.angle_alpha   90.00
_cell.angle_beta   90.00
_cell.angle_gamma   90.00
#
_symmetry.space_group_name_H-M   'P 1'
#
loop_
_entity.id
_entity.type
_entity.pdbx_description
1 polymer ?
#
loop_
_entity_poly.entity_id
_entity_poly.type
_entity_poly.pdbx_seq_one_letter_code
_entity_poly.pdbx_strand_id
1 'polypeptide(L)'
;MIEIFEDRVQYDCLPDCTQGIAQVCKIMNMPSNNKVLNLGLLYSHIGMFDYNQHTYRNAVNYLNYTSFEDLFRAAMRSWFWQTCNEFGFYATTDSGNSFFGSKIPLNYYIDLCMDVFGNEYNVDHIKAGIENTLKLYGGTENYNGTNVIAPRGSIDPWSALALKASDNPTVIPYLIEEGH
;
A
#
# COMPACT_ATOMS: atom_id res chain seq x y z
N MET A 1 -2.25 -10.07 1.57
CA MET A 1 -3.54 -9.99 2.28
C MET A 1 -3.92 -8.54 2.49
N ILE A 2 -3.05 -7.76 3.12
CA ILE A 2 -3.29 -6.34 3.44
C ILE A 2 -3.35 -5.49 2.18
N GLU A 3 -2.38 -5.64 1.28
CA GLU A 3 -2.30 -4.93 -0.01
C GLU A 3 -3.60 -5.00 -0.84
N ILE A 4 -4.34 -6.11 -0.76
CA ILE A 4 -5.62 -6.27 -1.45
C ILE A 4 -6.70 -5.40 -0.83
N PHE A 5 -6.77 -5.37 0.51
CA PHE A 5 -7.74 -4.52 1.18
C PHE A 5 -7.38 -3.06 0.96
N GLU A 6 -6.11 -2.70 0.98
CA GLU A 6 -5.64 -1.35 0.68
C GLU A 6 -6.03 -0.92 -0.73
N ASP A 7 -5.77 -1.75 -1.74
CA ASP A 7 -6.19 -1.52 -3.13
C ASP A 7 -7.71 -1.28 -3.24
N ARG A 8 -8.54 -2.06 -2.53
CA ARG A 8 -10.00 -1.89 -2.58
C ARG A 8 -10.54 -0.73 -1.78
N VAL A 9 -9.85 -0.31 -0.72
CA VAL A 9 -10.22 0.91 0.01
C VAL A 9 -9.81 2.15 -0.79
N GLN A 10 -8.67 2.10 -1.47
CA GLN A 10 -8.12 3.21 -2.25
C GLN A 10 -8.86 3.42 -3.57
N TYR A 11 -9.17 2.35 -4.30
CA TYR A 11 -9.80 2.42 -5.61
C TYR A 11 -11.25 1.91 -5.58
N ASP A 12 -11.97 2.22 -4.50
CA ASP A 12 -13.37 1.83 -4.39
C ASP A 12 -14.17 2.42 -5.56
N CYS A 13 -15.06 1.61 -6.13
CA CYS A 13 -15.77 1.92 -7.36
C CYS A 13 -17.28 1.91 -7.12
N LEU A 14 -17.81 3.03 -6.61
CA LEU A 14 -19.25 3.22 -6.48
C LEU A 14 -19.86 3.70 -7.81
N PRO A 15 -21.09 3.28 -8.21
CA PRO A 15 -22.07 2.50 -7.44
C PRO A 15 -22.27 1.03 -7.89
N ASP A 16 -21.63 0.57 -8.98
CA ASP A 16 -21.98 -0.70 -9.66
C ASP A 16 -20.78 -1.63 -9.92
N CYS A 17 -19.72 -1.58 -9.11
CA CYS A 17 -18.60 -2.49 -9.30
C CYS A 17 -18.72 -3.78 -8.48
N THR A 18 -18.44 -4.90 -9.14
CA THR A 18 -18.50 -6.24 -8.55
C THR A 18 -17.40 -6.50 -7.53
N GLN A 19 -16.41 -5.61 -7.37
CA GLN A 19 -15.27 -5.79 -6.46
C GLN A 19 -15.07 -4.63 -5.47
N GLY A 20 -16.07 -3.76 -5.29
CA GLY A 20 -15.99 -2.61 -4.37
C GLY A 20 -16.05 -3.01 -2.90
N ILE A 21 -15.78 -2.05 -2.01
CA ILE A 21 -15.69 -2.25 -0.56
C ILE A 21 -16.98 -2.81 0.02
N ALA A 22 -18.14 -2.42 -0.51
CA ALA A 22 -19.44 -2.95 -0.10
C ALA A 22 -19.54 -4.47 -0.32
N GLN A 23 -19.04 -4.96 -1.46
CA GLN A 23 -19.05 -6.38 -1.79
C GLN A 23 -18.00 -7.15 -0.98
N VAL A 24 -16.80 -6.57 -0.78
CA VAL A 24 -15.78 -7.12 0.13
C VAL A 24 -16.36 -7.29 1.54
N CYS A 25 -17.01 -6.25 2.07
CA CYS A 25 -17.68 -6.28 3.37
C CYS A 25 -18.78 -7.34 3.43
N LYS A 26 -19.58 -7.50 2.37
CA LYS A 26 -20.63 -8.52 2.30
C LYS A 26 -20.07 -9.94 2.37
N ILE A 27 -18.94 -10.22 1.71
CA ILE A 27 -18.28 -11.52 1.75
C ILE A 27 -17.65 -11.76 3.13
N MET A 28 -16.90 -10.78 3.65
CA MET A 28 -16.18 -10.90 4.91
C MET A 28 -17.11 -11.08 6.12
N ASN A 29 -18.29 -10.47 6.08
CA ASN A 29 -19.29 -10.53 7.15
C ASN A 29 -20.41 -11.54 6.90
N MET A 30 -20.25 -12.47 5.95
CA MET A 30 -21.26 -13.49 5.69
C MET A 30 -21.41 -14.42 6.92
N PRO A 31 -22.57 -14.44 7.58
CA PRO A 31 -22.73 -15.09 8.89
C PRO A 31 -22.81 -16.62 8.81
N SER A 32 -23.11 -17.17 7.62
CA SER A 32 -23.21 -18.62 7.39
C SER A 32 -21.85 -19.33 7.37
N ASN A 33 -20.76 -18.59 7.33
CA ASN A 33 -19.41 -19.09 7.15
C ASN A 33 -18.52 -18.68 8.33
N ASN A 34 -17.46 -19.46 8.58
CA ASN A 34 -16.42 -18.99 9.49
C ASN A 34 -15.51 -17.95 8.80
N LYS A 35 -14.75 -17.20 9.61
CA LYS A 35 -13.89 -16.10 9.12
C LYS A 35 -12.84 -16.55 8.10
N VAL A 36 -12.32 -17.78 8.23
CA VAL A 36 -11.31 -18.32 7.31
C VAL A 36 -11.93 -18.63 5.94
N LEU A 37 -13.13 -19.20 5.93
CA LEU A 37 -13.88 -19.46 4.71
C LEU A 37 -14.26 -18.14 4.01
N ASN A 38 -14.72 -17.14 4.76
CA ASN A 38 -15.01 -15.81 4.19
C ASN A 38 -13.78 -15.18 3.55
N LEU A 39 -12.62 -15.30 4.19
CA LEU A 39 -11.36 -14.84 3.64
C LEU A 39 -11.02 -15.59 2.34
N GLY A 40 -11.14 -16.92 2.31
CA GLY A 40 -10.91 -17.72 1.10
C GLY A 40 -11.85 -17.36 -0.06
N LEU A 41 -13.13 -17.08 0.25
CA LEU A 41 -14.11 -16.63 -0.73
C LEU A 41 -13.79 -15.24 -1.26
N LEU A 42 -13.35 -14.32 -0.40
CA LEU A 42 -12.91 -13.00 -0.81
C LEU A 42 -11.76 -13.11 -1.81
N TYR A 43 -10.76 -13.95 -1.51
CA TYR A 43 -9.64 -14.21 -2.42
C TYR A 43 -10.06 -14.74 -3.79
N SER A 44 -11.00 -15.69 -3.81
CA SER A 44 -11.55 -16.19 -5.06
C SER A 44 -12.31 -15.11 -5.84
N HIS A 45 -13.01 -14.21 -5.14
CA HIS A 45 -13.89 -13.20 -5.72
C HIS A 45 -13.14 -12.04 -6.37
N ILE A 46 -12.07 -11.57 -5.74
CA ILE A 46 -11.24 -10.46 -6.25
C ILE A 46 -10.37 -10.87 -7.46
N GLY A 47 -10.26 -12.17 -7.76
CA GLY A 47 -9.61 -12.68 -8.97
C GLY A 47 -8.12 -12.39 -9.10
N MET A 48 -7.47 -11.81 -8.08
CA MET A 48 -6.09 -11.34 -8.17
C MET A 48 -5.03 -12.41 -7.86
N PHE A 49 -5.38 -13.56 -7.29
CA PHE A 49 -4.36 -14.52 -6.86
C PHE A 49 -4.82 -15.97 -6.94
N ASP A 50 -4.00 -16.79 -7.62
CA ASP A 50 -4.00 -18.23 -7.45
C ASP A 50 -3.79 -18.55 -5.97
N TYR A 51 -4.55 -19.51 -5.44
CA TYR A 51 -4.70 -19.90 -4.02
C TYR A 51 -3.36 -20.19 -3.30
N ASN A 52 -2.28 -20.29 -4.07
CA ASN A 52 -0.93 -20.62 -3.61
C ASN A 52 -0.06 -19.40 -3.26
N GLN A 53 -0.45 -18.15 -3.54
CA GLN A 53 0.44 -16.99 -3.38
C GLN A 53 0.65 -16.46 -1.94
N HIS A 54 0.17 -17.17 -0.91
CA HIS A 54 0.21 -16.69 0.48
C HIS A 54 1.51 -17.01 1.24
N THR A 55 2.56 -17.44 0.54
CA THR A 55 3.86 -17.73 1.18
C THR A 55 4.89 -16.67 0.82
N TYR A 56 5.81 -16.42 1.75
CA TYR A 56 6.96 -15.54 1.54
C TYR A 56 7.71 -15.87 0.24
N ARG A 57 8.00 -17.17 0.01
CA ARG A 57 8.69 -17.63 -1.20
C ARG A 57 7.95 -17.24 -2.50
N ASN A 58 6.63 -17.26 -2.48
CA ASN A 58 5.85 -16.87 -3.66
C ASN A 58 5.82 -15.36 -3.86
N ALA A 59 5.87 -14.57 -2.80
CA ALA A 59 6.07 -13.12 -2.91
C ALA A 59 7.45 -12.79 -3.53
N VAL A 60 8.53 -13.46 -3.08
CA VAL A 60 9.86 -13.33 -3.69
C VAL A 60 9.82 -13.73 -5.18
N ASN A 61 9.24 -14.89 -5.51
CA ASN A 61 9.10 -15.34 -6.89
C ASN A 61 8.27 -14.37 -7.73
N TYR A 62 7.21 -13.79 -7.16
CA TYR A 62 6.37 -12.79 -7.82
C TYR A 62 7.23 -11.58 -8.22
N LEU A 63 7.97 -11.00 -7.27
CA LEU A 63 8.78 -9.81 -7.48
C LEU A 63 10.08 -10.06 -8.27
N ASN A 64 10.57 -11.29 -8.34
CA ASN A 64 11.75 -11.66 -9.15
C ASN A 64 11.49 -11.73 -10.65
N TYR A 65 10.26 -11.55 -11.10
CA TYR A 65 9.95 -11.52 -12.53
C TYR A 65 10.27 -10.16 -13.12
N THR A 66 11.26 -10.13 -14.01
CA THR A 66 11.81 -8.91 -14.61
C THR A 66 11.32 -8.67 -16.04
N SER A 67 10.47 -9.54 -16.59
CA SER A 67 9.91 -9.36 -17.94
C SER A 67 8.77 -8.33 -17.91
N PHE A 68 8.68 -7.54 -18.99
CA PHE A 68 7.62 -6.55 -19.21
C PHE A 68 6.38 -7.14 -19.90
N GLU A 69 6.34 -8.46 -20.15
CA GLU A 69 5.15 -9.11 -20.75
C GLU A 69 3.91 -8.99 -19.88
N ASP A 70 4.09 -9.04 -18.56
CA ASP A 70 3.05 -8.74 -17.58
C ASP A 70 3.28 -7.33 -17.01
N LEU A 71 2.61 -6.35 -17.61
CA LEU A 71 2.77 -4.93 -17.24
C LEU A 71 2.34 -4.64 -15.80
N PHE A 72 1.35 -5.37 -15.26
CA PHE A 72 0.90 -5.18 -13.89
C PHE A 72 1.97 -5.66 -12.91
N ARG A 73 2.54 -6.84 -13.15
CA ARG A 73 3.65 -7.38 -12.34
C ARG A 73 4.90 -6.52 -12.44
N ALA A 74 5.21 -6.00 -13.63
CA ALA A 74 6.34 -5.07 -13.84
C ALA A 74 6.12 -3.74 -13.08
N ALA A 75 4.91 -3.20 -13.11
CA ALA A 75 4.54 -2.01 -12.34
C ALA A 75 4.66 -2.24 -10.82
N MET A 76 4.12 -3.36 -10.33
CA MET A 76 4.22 -3.74 -8.91
C MET A 76 5.66 -3.94 -8.45
N ARG A 77 6.50 -4.58 -9.27
CA ARG A 77 7.93 -4.71 -8.96
C ARG A 77 8.62 -3.34 -8.90
N SER A 78 8.30 -2.44 -9.83
CA SER A 78 8.88 -1.10 -9.88
C SER A 78 8.46 -0.27 -8.66
N TRP A 79 7.17 -0.31 -8.29
CA TRP A 79 6.66 0.29 -7.07
C TRP A 79 7.37 -0.24 -5.84
N PHE A 80 7.51 -1.56 -5.73
CA PHE A 80 8.17 -2.17 -4.59
C PHE A 80 9.65 -1.78 -4.49
N TRP A 81 10.34 -1.65 -5.64
CA TRP A 81 11.71 -1.13 -5.68
C TRP A 81 11.78 0.31 -5.17
N GLN A 82 10.87 1.20 -5.58
CA GLN A 82 10.82 2.57 -5.07
C GLN A 82 10.56 2.62 -3.56
N THR A 83 9.70 1.74 -3.06
CA THR A 83 9.48 1.59 -1.61
C THR A 83 10.77 1.17 -0.88
N CYS A 84 11.54 0.23 -1.44
CA CYS A 84 12.83 -0.22 -0.88
C CYS A 84 13.98 0.77 -1.05
N ASN A 85 13.83 1.81 -1.88
CA ASN A 85 14.93 2.72 -2.22
C ASN A 85 14.68 4.18 -1.82
N GLU A 86 13.42 4.61 -1.75
CA GLU A 86 13.05 6.03 -1.63
C GLU A 86 11.99 6.30 -0.56
N PHE A 87 10.89 5.53 -0.53
CA PHE A 87 9.70 5.96 0.23
C PHE A 87 9.48 5.21 1.55
N GLY A 88 9.86 3.94 1.65
CA GLY A 88 9.62 3.14 2.86
C GLY A 88 8.14 2.95 3.22
N PHE A 89 7.23 3.07 2.24
CA PHE A 89 5.80 2.81 2.42
C PHE A 89 5.51 1.32 2.58
N TYR A 90 5.53 0.86 3.85
CA TYR A 90 5.25 -0.52 4.21
C TYR A 90 3.94 -0.64 5.01
N ALA A 91 3.02 -1.45 4.50
CA ALA A 91 1.75 -1.78 5.14
C ALA A 91 1.92 -2.80 6.28
N THR A 92 2.46 -2.35 7.40
CA THR A 92 2.77 -3.23 8.55
C THR A 92 1.59 -3.40 9.50
N THR A 93 1.64 -4.47 10.28
CA THR A 93 0.69 -4.77 11.37
C THR A 93 1.34 -4.74 12.75
N ASP A 94 2.51 -4.12 12.86
CA ASP A 94 3.34 -4.15 14.06
C ASP A 94 2.64 -3.58 15.30
N SER A 95 1.65 -2.70 15.11
CA SER A 95 0.85 -2.15 16.22
C SER A 95 -0.05 -3.16 16.91
N GLY A 96 -0.37 -4.30 16.27
CA GLY A 96 -1.34 -5.28 16.76
C GLY A 96 -2.79 -4.81 16.80
N ASN A 97 -3.04 -3.51 16.59
CA ASN A 97 -4.35 -2.86 16.66
C ASN A 97 -5.11 -2.88 15.33
N SER A 98 -4.61 -3.62 14.34
CA SER A 98 -5.31 -3.84 13.07
C SER A 98 -6.21 -5.08 13.17
N PHE A 99 -7.24 -5.15 12.33
CA PHE A 99 -8.06 -6.35 12.19
C PHE A 99 -7.28 -7.55 11.61
N PHE A 100 -6.09 -7.31 11.05
CA PHE A 100 -5.13 -8.33 10.60
C PHE A 100 -4.23 -8.87 11.73
N GLY A 101 -4.36 -8.35 12.95
CA GLY A 101 -3.53 -8.73 14.09
C GLY A 101 -2.11 -8.20 13.96
N SER A 102 -1.11 -9.09 14.10
CA SER A 102 0.33 -8.78 14.12
C SER A 102 1.14 -9.71 13.20
N LYS A 103 0.61 -10.02 12.01
CA LYS A 103 1.12 -11.09 11.13
C LYS A 103 2.10 -10.65 10.06
N ILE A 104 2.12 -9.36 9.73
CA ILE A 104 3.02 -8.77 8.73
C ILE A 104 3.86 -7.69 9.43
N PRO A 105 5.05 -8.04 9.95
CA PRO A 105 5.94 -7.08 10.58
C PRO A 105 6.77 -6.32 9.55
N LEU A 106 7.38 -5.19 9.92
CA LEU A 106 8.29 -4.44 9.05
C LEU A 106 9.41 -5.31 8.47
N ASN A 107 9.98 -6.21 9.28
CA ASN A 107 11.05 -7.11 8.83
C ASN A 107 10.65 -7.98 7.63
N TYR A 108 9.37 -8.36 7.50
CA TYR A 108 8.90 -9.09 6.32
C TYR A 108 9.20 -8.33 5.03
N TYR A 109 9.00 -7.01 5.04
CA TYR A 109 9.25 -6.17 3.88
C TYR A 109 10.73 -5.90 3.65
N ILE A 110 11.51 -5.71 4.71
CA ILE A 110 12.97 -5.54 4.62
C ILE A 110 13.60 -6.81 4.02
N ASP A 111 13.20 -7.99 4.50
CA ASP A 111 13.68 -9.27 3.98
C ASP A 111 13.31 -9.41 2.49
N LEU A 112 12.09 -9.03 2.09
CA LEU A 112 11.70 -9.01 0.67
C LEU A 112 12.56 -8.06 -0.17
N CYS A 113 12.89 -6.86 0.33
CA CYS A 113 13.78 -5.94 -0.38
C CYS A 113 15.14 -6.59 -0.63
N MET A 114 15.70 -7.24 0.39
CA MET A 114 17.00 -7.90 0.30
C MET A 114 16.98 -9.11 -0.64
N ASP A 115 15.96 -9.97 -0.53
CA ASP A 115 15.86 -11.21 -1.32
C ASP A 115 15.52 -10.97 -2.80
N VAL A 116 14.88 -9.85 -3.13
CA VAL A 116 14.47 -9.51 -4.51
C VAL A 116 15.49 -8.62 -5.21
N PHE A 117 16.05 -7.63 -4.51
CA PHE A 117 16.89 -6.60 -5.12
C PHE A 117 18.36 -6.71 -4.74
N GLY A 118 18.71 -7.46 -3.69
CA GLY A 118 20.08 -7.67 -3.22
C GLY A 118 20.28 -7.26 -1.76
N ASN A 119 21.25 -7.89 -1.08
CA ASN A 119 21.52 -7.68 0.35
C ASN A 119 21.90 -6.24 0.72
N GLU A 120 22.28 -5.42 -0.25
CA GLU A 120 22.52 -3.99 -0.09
C GLU A 120 21.24 -3.22 0.25
N TYR A 121 20.06 -3.69 -0.15
CA TYR A 121 18.74 -3.10 0.17
C TYR A 121 18.28 -3.43 1.60
N ASN A 122 19.19 -3.37 2.56
CA ASN A 122 18.93 -3.57 3.97
C ASN A 122 18.35 -2.32 4.65
N VAL A 123 18.07 -2.42 5.95
CA VAL A 123 17.46 -1.35 6.75
C VAL A 123 18.22 -0.01 6.69
N ASP A 124 19.55 -0.04 6.62
CA ASP A 124 20.35 1.19 6.60
C ASP A 124 20.28 1.87 5.24
N HIS A 125 20.30 1.09 4.14
CA HIS A 125 20.05 1.60 2.79
C HIS A 125 18.66 2.22 2.67
N ILE A 126 17.63 1.50 3.12
CA ILE A 126 16.24 1.97 3.08
C ILE A 126 16.10 3.29 3.84
N LYS A 127 16.64 3.37 5.07
CA LYS A 127 16.60 4.60 5.88
C LYS A 127 17.32 5.76 5.19
N ALA A 128 18.52 5.54 4.67
CA ALA A 128 19.27 6.56 3.96
C ALA A 128 18.51 7.05 2.70
N GLY A 129 17.85 6.14 1.99
CA GLY A 129 16.96 6.46 0.87
C GLY A 129 15.82 7.39 1.28
N ILE A 130 15.10 7.04 2.34
CA ILE A 130 14.01 7.85 2.91
C ILE A 130 14.50 9.23 3.32
N GLU A 131 15.63 9.32 4.03
CA GLU A 131 16.23 10.59 4.45
C GLU A 131 16.60 11.47 3.25
N ASN A 132 17.15 10.88 2.19
CA ASN A 132 17.47 11.61 0.96
C ASN A 132 16.22 12.13 0.25
N THR A 133 15.17 11.32 0.15
CA THR A 133 13.87 11.72 -0.43
C THR A 133 13.26 12.86 0.38
N LEU A 134 13.22 12.75 1.72
CA LEU A 134 12.70 13.79 2.59
C LEU A 134 13.53 15.07 2.53
N LYS A 135 14.86 14.97 2.42
CA LYS A 135 15.73 16.14 2.25
C LYS A 135 15.49 16.86 0.93
N LEU A 136 15.17 16.12 -0.14
CA LEU A 136 14.91 16.68 -1.45
C LEU A 136 13.53 17.31 -1.55
N TYR A 137 12.48 16.63 -1.06
CA TYR A 137 11.09 17.03 -1.26
C TYR A 137 10.43 17.70 -0.03
N GLY A 138 11.04 17.60 1.15
CA GLY A 138 10.57 18.21 2.39
C GLY A 138 9.49 17.41 3.14
N GLY A 139 8.92 16.37 2.52
CA GLY A 139 7.80 15.62 3.10
C GLY A 139 6.57 16.49 3.37
N THR A 140 5.72 16.08 4.31
CA THR A 140 4.50 16.82 4.66
C THR A 140 4.74 18.02 5.57
N GLU A 141 5.89 18.09 6.22
CA GLU A 141 6.19 19.13 7.20
C GLU A 141 7.03 20.27 6.62
N ASN A 142 7.92 19.97 5.67
CA ASN A 142 8.89 20.93 5.13
C ASN A 142 8.76 21.11 3.61
N TYR A 143 7.59 20.81 3.04
CA TYR A 143 7.32 21.00 1.62
C TYR A 143 7.55 22.47 1.21
N ASN A 144 8.44 22.70 0.25
CA ASN A 144 8.86 24.05 -0.17
C ASN A 144 8.55 24.35 -1.65
N GLY A 145 7.61 23.63 -2.24
CA GLY A 145 7.12 23.93 -3.59
C GLY A 145 6.28 25.22 -3.63
N THR A 146 5.91 25.66 -4.83
CA THR A 146 5.07 26.85 -5.06
C THR A 146 4.01 26.55 -6.11
N ASN A 147 2.87 27.24 -6.03
CA ASN A 147 1.76 27.13 -6.99
C ASN A 147 1.17 25.71 -7.07
N VAL A 148 0.87 25.12 -5.92
CA VAL A 148 0.36 23.75 -5.80
C VAL A 148 -0.94 23.72 -5.01
N ILE A 149 -1.94 23.01 -5.51
CA ILE A 149 -3.11 22.58 -4.73
C ILE A 149 -2.87 21.12 -4.36
N ALA A 150 -2.90 20.81 -3.06
CA ALA A 150 -2.66 19.47 -2.52
C ALA A 150 -3.98 18.92 -1.94
N PRO A 151 -4.84 18.29 -2.78
CA PRO A 151 -6.07 17.69 -2.30
C PRO A 151 -5.79 16.44 -1.48
N ARG A 152 -6.62 16.19 -0.47
CA ARG A 152 -6.66 14.92 0.26
C ARG A 152 -8.11 14.56 0.59
N GLY A 153 -8.46 13.29 0.49
CA GLY A 153 -9.77 12.78 0.90
C GLY A 153 -9.88 12.63 2.42
N SER A 154 -11.07 12.75 3.01
CA SER A 154 -11.25 12.48 4.45
C SER A 154 -11.37 10.99 4.79
N ILE A 155 -11.65 10.14 3.81
CA ILE A 155 -11.76 8.67 3.96
C ILE A 155 -10.66 7.89 3.23
N ASP A 156 -9.83 8.58 2.43
CA ASP A 156 -8.60 8.02 1.84
C ASP A 156 -7.59 7.61 2.95
N PRO A 157 -7.16 6.34 3.03
CA PRO A 157 -6.14 5.90 3.98
C PRO A 157 -4.81 6.65 3.82
N TRP A 158 -4.47 7.13 2.61
CA TRP A 158 -3.26 7.90 2.35
C TRP A 158 -3.35 9.37 2.82
N SER A 159 -4.54 9.86 3.19
CA SER A 159 -4.74 11.21 3.73
C SER A 159 -3.92 11.50 4.98
N ALA A 160 -3.57 10.45 5.74
CA ALA A 160 -2.67 10.55 6.89
C ALA A 160 -1.28 11.10 6.50
N LEU A 161 -0.82 10.76 5.29
CA LEU A 161 0.48 11.08 4.71
C LEU A 161 0.44 12.29 3.77
N ALA A 162 -0.71 12.95 3.63
CA ALA A 162 -0.85 14.13 2.79
C ALA A 162 -0.40 15.41 3.51
N LEU A 163 -0.09 16.45 2.73
CA LEU A 163 0.17 17.81 3.23
C LEU A 163 -1.12 18.37 3.86
N LYS A 164 -1.06 18.77 5.14
CA LYS A 164 -2.23 19.23 5.90
C LYS A 164 -2.28 20.74 6.10
N ALA A 165 -1.13 21.40 6.08
CA ALA A 165 -0.99 22.84 6.28
C ALA A 165 0.23 23.35 5.50
N SER A 166 0.26 24.65 5.21
CA SER A 166 1.37 25.33 4.57
C SER A 166 1.34 26.82 4.92
N ASP A 167 2.50 27.41 5.19
CA ASP A 167 2.65 28.85 5.40
C ASP A 167 2.86 29.61 4.08
N ASN A 168 3.12 28.89 2.97
CA ASN A 168 3.26 29.49 1.65
C ASN A 168 1.87 29.74 1.04
N PRO A 169 1.50 30.99 0.70
CA PRO A 169 0.17 31.33 0.19
C PRO A 169 -0.14 30.75 -1.20
N THR A 170 0.87 30.25 -1.91
CA THR A 170 0.71 29.59 -3.21
C THR A 170 0.57 28.07 -3.11
N VAL A 171 0.63 27.52 -1.89
CA VAL A 171 0.45 26.10 -1.62
C VAL A 171 -0.83 25.94 -0.81
N ILE A 172 -1.84 25.30 -1.40
CA ILE A 172 -3.18 25.17 -0.84
C ILE A 172 -3.48 23.70 -0.53
N PRO A 173 -3.31 23.25 0.73
CA PRO A 173 -3.88 21.99 1.19
C PRO A 173 -5.41 22.07 1.15
N TYR A 174 -6.07 21.07 0.55
CA TYR A 174 -7.53 21.05 0.43
C TYR A 174 -8.10 19.71 0.88
N LEU A 175 -9.02 19.73 1.84
CA LEU A 175 -9.72 18.52 2.29
C LEU A 175 -11.00 18.33 1.50
N ILE A 176 -11.13 17.16 0.86
CA ILE A 176 -12.37 16.72 0.23
C ILE A 176 -13.09 15.85 1.24
N GLU A 177 -14.17 16.38 1.82
CA GLU A 177 -15.02 15.59 2.71
C GLU A 177 -15.67 14.44 1.96
N GLU A 178 -15.63 13.25 2.57
CA GLU A 178 -16.09 11.99 1.98
C GLU A 178 -15.34 11.62 0.69
N GLY A 179 -14.20 12.25 0.42
CA GLY A 179 -13.31 11.90 -0.68
C GLY A 179 -12.47 10.66 -0.38
N HIS A 180 -12.46 9.73 -1.35
CA HIS A 180 -11.47 8.65 -1.47
C HIS A 180 -10.21 9.13 -2.19
#